data_AF-A0A2D4N1C7-F1
#
_entry.id   AF-A0A2D4N1C7-F1
#
_cell.length_a   1.000
_cell.length_b   1.000
_cell.length_c   1.000
_cell.angle_alpha   90.00
_cell.angle_beta   90.00
_cell.angle_gamma   90.00
#
_symmetry.space_group_name_H-M   'P 1'
#
loop_
_entity.id
_entity.type
_entity.pdbx_description
1 polymer ?
#
loop_
_entity_poly.entity_id
_entity_poly.type
_entity_poly.pdbx_seq_one_letter_code
_entity_poly.pdbx_strand_id
1 'polypeptide(L)'
;ARLAEGGTVLCVSGSRPELGQWDPKRALVMKPSRPLAPLPAQEPVLWLGEVALSSEEEAASTFWYKFLRRLETGDAIWEGNGPHHDRTSIYNPCNLVDGVYCLPIGHWIEVSGHTDEMKHTTDFYFNIAGHQAIHCSRINQDVI
;
A
#
# COMPACT_ATOMS: atom_id res chain seq x y z
N ALA A 1 -11.43 1.77 -1.85
CA ALA A 1 -11.95 3.02 -1.23
C ALA A 1 -11.22 4.30 -1.67
N ARG A 2 -11.95 5.35 -2.13
CA ARG A 2 -11.42 6.68 -2.51
C ARG A 2 -10.60 7.28 -1.35
N LEU A 3 -9.37 7.73 -1.62
CA LEU A 3 -8.59 8.59 -0.70
C LEU A 3 -8.89 10.08 -0.93
N ALA A 4 -9.89 10.38 -1.77
CA ALA A 4 -10.34 11.73 -2.05
C ALA A 4 -11.44 12.10 -1.06
N GLU A 5 -11.03 12.64 0.09
CA GLU A 5 -11.66 13.73 0.87
C GLU A 5 -11.25 13.62 2.36
N GLY A 6 -10.52 14.61 2.86
CA GLY A 6 -10.02 14.71 4.23
C GLY A 6 -8.64 14.08 4.42
N GLY A 7 -7.64 14.85 4.88
CA GLY A 7 -6.19 14.57 4.96
C GLY A 7 -5.79 13.25 5.61
N THR A 8 -6.09 12.17 4.90
CA THR A 8 -5.85 10.81 5.28
C THR A 8 -4.50 10.40 4.73
N VAL A 9 -3.62 9.90 5.60
CA VAL A 9 -2.29 9.44 5.21
C VAL A 9 -2.21 7.92 5.33
N LEU A 10 -1.70 7.25 4.30
CA LEU A 10 -1.46 5.81 4.36
C LEU A 10 -0.17 5.55 5.15
N CYS A 11 -0.26 4.63 6.09
CA CYS A 11 0.83 4.22 6.96
C CYS A 11 0.92 2.69 6.99
N VAL A 12 2.05 2.18 7.45
CA VAL A 12 2.24 0.77 7.77
C VAL A 12 2.64 0.63 9.23
N SER A 13 2.01 -0.30 9.93
CA SER A 13 2.36 -0.66 11.30
C SER A 13 2.44 -2.17 11.45
N GLY A 14 3.20 -2.64 12.43
CA GLY A 14 3.44 -4.07 12.61
C GLY A 14 4.09 -4.40 13.94
N SER A 15 4.44 -5.66 14.12
CA SER A 15 5.01 -6.19 15.37
C SER A 15 6.39 -5.65 15.69
N ARG A 16 7.09 -5.09 14.70
CA ARG A 16 8.46 -4.55 14.81
C ARG A 16 8.49 -3.18 15.51
N PRO A 17 9.52 -2.88 16.34
CA PRO A 17 9.75 -1.55 16.91
C PRO A 17 9.75 -0.43 15.86
N GLU A 18 10.38 -0.69 14.73
CA GLU A 18 10.55 0.25 13.61
C GLU A 18 9.23 0.53 12.88
N LEU A 19 8.23 -0.36 13.04
CA LEU A 19 6.86 -0.21 12.53
C LEU A 19 5.86 0.22 13.62
N GLY A 20 6.37 0.61 14.80
CA GLY A 20 5.55 1.17 15.87
C GLY A 20 4.84 0.17 16.77
N GLN A 21 5.11 -1.14 16.66
CA GLN A 21 4.51 -2.17 17.54
C GLN A 21 2.98 -2.10 17.63
N TRP A 22 2.33 -2.00 16.46
CA TRP A 22 0.88 -1.85 16.32
C TRP A 22 0.27 -0.56 16.88
N ASP A 23 1.08 0.42 17.31
CA ASP A 23 0.60 1.76 17.66
C ASP A 23 0.44 2.62 16.39
N PRO A 24 -0.80 3.02 16.01
CA PRO A 24 -1.03 3.84 14.81
C PRO A 24 -0.34 5.21 14.83
N LYS A 25 -0.03 5.73 16.01
CA LYS A 25 0.68 7.02 16.16
C LYS A 25 2.17 6.90 15.83
N ARG A 26 2.72 5.70 15.98
CA ARG A 26 4.12 5.36 15.68
C ARG A 26 4.28 4.63 14.36
N ALA A 27 3.19 4.38 13.64
CA ALA A 27 3.19 3.75 12.33
C ALA A 27 4.04 4.53 11.32
N LEU A 28 4.78 3.80 10.49
CA LEU A 28 5.60 4.36 9.43
C LEU A 28 4.71 5.03 8.39
N VAL A 29 4.97 6.31 8.13
CA VAL A 29 4.23 7.10 7.15
C VAL A 29 4.72 6.79 5.73
N MET A 30 3.78 6.48 4.84
CA MET A 30 4.07 6.22 3.43
C MET A 30 3.86 7.49 2.60
N LYS A 31 4.45 7.49 1.40
CA LYS A 31 4.33 8.57 0.42
C LYS A 31 3.69 8.05 -0.87
N PRO A 32 2.82 8.82 -1.52
CA PRO A 32 2.29 8.42 -2.82
C PRO A 32 3.43 8.43 -3.84
N SER A 33 3.50 7.39 -4.67
CA SER A 33 4.49 7.24 -5.76
C SER A 33 4.33 8.29 -6.86
N ARG A 34 3.15 8.93 -6.93
CA ARG A 34 2.80 9.96 -7.90
C ARG A 34 1.71 10.89 -7.37
N PRO A 35 1.57 12.10 -7.93
CA PRO A 35 0.39 12.93 -7.68
C PRO A 35 -0.91 12.23 -8.07
N LEU A 36 -2.02 12.64 -7.46
CA LEU A 36 -3.36 12.19 -7.86
C LEU A 36 -3.64 12.59 -9.31
N ALA A 37 -4.03 11.62 -10.13
CA ALA A 37 -4.38 11.86 -11.52
C ALA A 37 -5.74 12.61 -11.64
N PRO A 38 -5.88 13.55 -12.59
CA PRO A 38 -7.15 14.22 -12.85
C PRO A 38 -8.18 13.25 -13.46
N LEU A 39 -9.47 13.52 -13.23
CA LEU A 39 -10.57 12.84 -13.94
C LEU A 39 -10.42 13.09 -15.46
N PRO A 40 -10.50 12.07 -16.34
CA PRO A 40 -11.09 10.74 -16.15
C PRO A 40 -10.12 9.62 -15.73
N ALA A 41 -8.82 9.88 -15.57
CA ALA A 41 -7.81 8.86 -15.30
C ALA A 41 -7.64 8.58 -13.79
N GLN A 42 -8.72 8.45 -12.99
CA GLN A 42 -8.61 8.14 -11.55
C GLN A 42 -8.02 6.75 -11.31
N GLU A 43 -6.71 6.65 -11.46
CA GLU A 43 -5.96 5.43 -11.28
C GLU A 43 -5.79 5.12 -9.79
N PRO A 44 -5.65 3.84 -9.43
CA PRO A 44 -5.14 3.46 -8.13
C PRO A 44 -3.80 4.13 -7.85
N VAL A 45 -3.61 4.60 -6.62
CA VAL A 45 -2.37 5.23 -6.19
C VAL A 45 -1.55 4.21 -5.41
N LEU A 46 -0.34 3.93 -5.90
CA LEU A 46 0.66 3.18 -5.15
C LEU A 46 1.32 4.11 -4.12
N TRP A 47 1.45 3.63 -2.88
CA TRP A 47 2.16 4.31 -1.81
C TRP A 47 3.36 3.46 -1.39
N LEU A 48 4.46 4.13 -1.06
CA LEU A 48 5.73 3.51 -0.72
C LEU A 48 6.25 4.05 0.60
N GLY A 49 6.94 3.21 1.36
CA GLY A 49 7.58 3.57 2.62
C GLY A 49 8.82 2.71 2.81
N GLU A 50 9.84 3.30 3.42
CA GLU A 50 11.13 2.67 3.67
C GLU A 50 11.49 2.83 5.14
N VAL A 51 12.06 1.80 5.74
CA VAL A 51 12.57 1.82 7.10
C VAL A 51 13.79 0.91 7.21
N ALA A 52 14.82 1.38 7.90
CA ALA A 52 15.98 0.56 8.21
C ALA A 52 15.61 -0.38 9.36
N LEU A 53 15.88 -1.67 9.19
CA LEU A 53 15.78 -2.66 10.26
C LEU A 53 17.12 -2.74 10.99
N SER A 54 17.08 -3.05 12.29
CA SER A 54 18.26 -2.86 13.16
C SER A 54 19.44 -3.81 12.84
N SER A 55 19.20 -4.93 12.16
CA SER A 55 20.24 -5.84 11.63
C SER A 55 19.73 -6.69 10.47
N GLU A 56 20.64 -7.33 9.72
CA GLU A 56 20.28 -8.30 8.67
C GLU A 56 19.54 -9.53 9.23
N GLU A 57 19.94 -10.01 10.40
CA GLU A 57 19.26 -11.12 11.08
C GLU A 57 17.82 -10.74 11.47
N GLU A 58 17.62 -9.52 11.94
CA GLU A 58 16.29 -9.00 12.22
C GLU A 58 15.48 -8.76 10.95
N ALA A 59 16.12 -8.36 9.85
CA ALA A 59 15.50 -8.29 8.53
C ALA A 59 15.07 -9.66 8.00
N ALA A 60 15.80 -10.72 8.37
CA ALA A 60 15.47 -12.09 8.03
C ALA A 60 14.42 -12.73 8.96
N SER A 61 14.10 -12.10 10.09
CA SER A 61 13.13 -12.62 11.06
C SER A 61 11.69 -12.47 10.57
N THR A 62 10.85 -13.47 10.85
CA THR A 62 9.41 -13.38 10.55
C THR A 62 8.76 -12.27 11.37
N PHE A 63 7.98 -11.42 10.72
CA PHE A 63 7.19 -10.39 11.40
C PHE A 63 5.83 -10.16 10.72
N TRP A 64 4.93 -9.48 11.43
CA TRP A 64 3.59 -9.18 10.96
C TRP A 64 3.39 -7.69 10.81
N TYR A 65 2.55 -7.31 9.85
CA TYR A 65 2.23 -5.91 9.56
C TYR A 65 0.86 -5.75 8.90
N LYS A 66 0.36 -4.53 8.90
CA LYS A 66 -0.82 -4.08 8.18
C LYS A 66 -0.68 -2.65 7.71
N PHE A 67 -1.39 -2.32 6.64
CA PHE A 67 -1.65 -0.95 6.25
C PHE A 67 -2.77 -0.34 7.11
N LEU A 68 -2.64 0.95 7.39
CA LEU A 68 -3.67 1.74 8.04
C LEU A 68 -3.76 3.11 7.40
N ARG A 69 -4.98 3.64 7.31
CA ARG A 69 -5.27 5.02 6.97
C ARG A 69 -5.39 5.79 8.27
N ARG A 70 -4.52 6.79 8.47
CA ARG A 70 -4.62 7.69 9.61
C ARG A 70 -5.36 8.95 9.20
N LEU A 71 -6.46 9.23 9.88
CA LEU A 71 -7.30 10.41 9.66
C LEU A 71 -6.68 11.64 10.33
N GLU A 72 -7.10 12.84 9.92
CA GLU A 72 -6.66 14.10 10.55
C GLU A 72 -7.01 14.18 12.04
N THR A 73 -8.10 13.51 12.46
CA THR A 73 -8.51 13.38 13.87
C THR A 73 -7.52 12.58 14.71
N GLY A 74 -6.61 11.84 14.07
CA GLY A 74 -5.71 10.88 14.71
C GLY A 74 -6.26 9.46 14.78
N ASP A 75 -7.51 9.24 14.38
CA ASP A 75 -8.11 7.91 14.30
C ASP A 75 -7.47 7.08 13.19
N ALA A 76 -7.42 5.76 13.39
CA ALA A 76 -6.81 4.82 12.46
C ALA A 76 -7.85 3.84 11.92
N ILE A 77 -7.97 3.79 10.60
CA ILE A 77 -8.74 2.78 9.88
C ILE A 77 -7.74 1.74 9.40
N TRP A 78 -7.83 0.52 9.93
CA TRP A 78 -6.96 -0.59 9.54
C TRP A 78 -7.52 -1.32 8.33
N GLU A 79 -6.63 -1.91 7.54
CA GLU A 79 -7.06 -2.88 6.54
C GLU A 79 -7.53 -4.19 7.18
N GLY A 80 -8.41 -4.90 6.48
CA GLY A 80 -9.01 -6.13 6.92
C GLY A 80 -9.86 -5.97 8.18
N ASN A 81 -9.99 -7.06 8.92
CA ASN A 81 -10.77 -7.13 10.15
C ASN A 81 -10.12 -8.09 11.16
N GLY A 82 -9.50 -7.53 12.20
CA GLY A 82 -8.83 -8.29 13.25
C GLY A 82 -7.55 -9.05 12.79
N PRO A 83 -6.87 -9.74 13.72
CA PRO A 83 -5.52 -10.31 13.49
C PRO A 83 -5.43 -11.37 12.40
N HIS A 84 -6.55 -12.01 12.03
CA HIS A 84 -6.59 -13.00 10.95
C HIS A 84 -6.13 -12.44 9.58
N HIS A 85 -6.23 -11.12 9.41
CA HIS A 85 -5.81 -10.43 8.20
C HIS A 85 -4.42 -9.78 8.33
N ASP A 86 -3.66 -10.09 9.38
CA ASP A 86 -2.28 -9.61 9.50
C ASP A 86 -1.43 -10.20 8.37
N ARG A 87 -0.74 -9.33 7.64
CA ARG A 87 0.22 -9.78 6.63
C ARG A 87 1.43 -10.34 7.34
N THR A 88 2.01 -11.39 6.78
CA THR A 88 3.23 -11.99 7.31
C THR A 88 4.38 -11.76 6.34
N SER A 89 5.49 -11.22 6.83
CA SER A 89 6.76 -11.19 6.12
C SER A 89 7.58 -12.41 6.56
N ILE A 90 7.86 -13.31 5.62
CA ILE A 90 8.80 -14.41 5.80
C ILE A 90 9.95 -14.12 4.86
N TYR A 91 11.18 -14.15 5.37
CA TYR A 91 12.35 -13.80 4.57
C TYR A 91 12.46 -14.69 3.32
N ASN A 92 12.57 -14.02 2.17
CA ASN A 92 12.83 -14.66 0.90
C ASN A 92 13.87 -13.83 0.13
N PRO A 93 15.06 -14.37 -0.18
CA PRO A 93 16.10 -13.62 -0.87
C PRO A 93 15.69 -13.11 -2.26
N CYS A 94 14.66 -13.69 -2.88
CA CYS A 94 14.09 -13.18 -4.14
C CYS A 94 13.43 -11.79 -4.00
N ASN A 95 13.18 -11.33 -2.77
CA ASN A 95 12.66 -10.00 -2.49
C ASN A 95 13.76 -8.93 -2.37
N LEU A 96 15.04 -9.30 -2.49
CA LEU A 96 16.13 -8.34 -2.51
C LEU A 96 16.24 -7.67 -3.88
N VAL A 97 16.16 -6.34 -3.88
CA VAL A 97 16.39 -5.49 -5.06
C VAL A 97 17.50 -4.51 -4.69
N ASP A 98 18.68 -4.67 -5.31
CA ASP A 98 19.86 -3.84 -5.05
C ASP A 98 20.21 -3.67 -3.56
N GLY A 99 20.06 -4.75 -2.79
CA GLY A 99 20.34 -4.78 -1.35
C GLY A 99 19.20 -4.30 -0.45
N VAL A 100 18.09 -3.83 -1.02
CA VAL A 100 16.87 -3.46 -0.28
C VAL A 100 15.90 -4.63 -0.28
N TYR A 101 15.42 -5.02 0.90
CA TYR A 101 14.39 -6.05 1.02
C TYR A 101 13.00 -5.48 0.74
N CYS A 102 12.45 -5.76 -0.43
CA CYS A 102 11.16 -5.25 -0.89
C CYS A 102 10.03 -6.24 -0.59
N LEU A 103 9.12 -5.89 0.31
CA LEU A 103 7.89 -6.65 0.49
C LEU A 103 7.06 -6.62 -0.81
N PRO A 104 6.36 -7.72 -1.16
CA PRO A 104 5.45 -7.71 -2.29
C PRO A 104 4.43 -6.58 -2.17
N ILE A 105 4.20 -5.84 -3.27
CA ILE A 105 3.19 -4.78 -3.31
C ILE A 105 1.83 -5.41 -3.01
N GLY A 106 1.14 -4.90 -1.99
CA GLY A 106 -0.16 -5.38 -1.56
C GLY A 106 -1.28 -4.45 -1.97
N HIS A 107 -2.41 -5.02 -2.38
CA HIS A 107 -3.68 -4.29 -2.45
C HIS A 107 -4.29 -4.18 -1.04
N TRP A 108 -4.96 -3.07 -0.76
CA TRP A 108 -5.68 -2.85 0.48
C TRP A 108 -6.69 -3.99 0.73
N ILE A 109 -6.64 -4.59 1.92
CA ILE A 109 -7.62 -5.60 2.32
C ILE A 109 -8.86 -4.89 2.86
N GLU A 110 -10.01 -5.09 2.23
CA GLU A 110 -11.29 -4.55 2.71
C GLU A 110 -11.75 -5.29 3.98
N VAL A 111 -12.74 -4.75 4.69
CA VAL A 111 -13.23 -5.31 5.98
C VAL A 111 -13.70 -6.78 5.84
N SER A 112 -14.09 -7.19 4.64
CA SER A 112 -14.45 -8.57 4.30
C SER A 112 -13.27 -9.55 4.32
N GLY A 113 -12.03 -9.06 4.26
CA GLY A 113 -10.82 -9.86 4.05
C GLY A 113 -10.40 -9.99 2.57
N HIS A 114 -11.18 -9.43 1.64
CA HIS A 114 -10.87 -9.47 0.20
C HIS A 114 -10.19 -8.17 -0.28
N THR A 115 -9.39 -8.26 -1.33
CA THR A 115 -8.74 -7.10 -1.97
C THR A 115 -9.61 -6.48 -3.08
N ASP A 116 -10.64 -7.19 -3.52
CA ASP A 116 -11.57 -6.80 -4.58
C ASP A 116 -10.86 -6.34 -5.88
N GLU A 117 -9.69 -6.93 -6.18
CA GLU A 117 -8.85 -6.56 -7.34
C GLU A 117 -9.60 -6.63 -8.67
N MET A 118 -10.41 -7.68 -8.88
CA MET A 118 -11.23 -7.82 -10.09
C MET A 118 -12.23 -6.67 -10.22
N LYS A 119 -12.87 -6.28 -9.11
CA LYS A 119 -13.79 -5.15 -9.09
C LYS A 119 -13.06 -3.85 -9.42
N HIS A 120 -11.93 -3.58 -8.77
CA HIS A 120 -11.15 -2.36 -9.01
C HIS A 120 -10.63 -2.25 -10.45
N THR A 121 -10.18 -3.37 -11.02
CA THR A 121 -9.75 -3.44 -12.43
C THR A 121 -10.91 -3.18 -13.39
N THR A 122 -12.07 -3.74 -13.08
CA THR A 122 -13.30 -3.56 -13.87
C THR A 122 -13.79 -2.11 -13.80
N ASP A 123 -13.80 -1.51 -12.60
CA ASP A 123 -14.16 -0.11 -12.39
C ASP A 123 -13.22 0.83 -13.17
N PHE A 124 -11.91 0.57 -13.16
CA PHE A 124 -10.93 1.32 -13.93
C PHE A 124 -11.18 1.22 -15.44
N TYR A 125 -11.40 0.02 -15.96
CA TYR A 125 -11.70 -0.20 -17.37
C TYR A 125 -12.98 0.50 -17.80
N PHE A 126 -14.08 0.34 -17.06
CA PHE A 126 -15.36 0.95 -17.41
C PHE A 126 -15.31 2.48 -17.36
N ASN A 127 -14.51 3.05 -16.47
CA ASN A 127 -14.29 4.49 -16.45
C ASN A 127 -13.64 4.98 -17.75
N ILE A 128 -12.61 4.31 -18.26
CA ILE A 128 -11.97 4.66 -19.54
C ILE A 128 -12.95 4.48 -20.71
N ALA A 129 -13.60 3.32 -20.77
CA ALA A 129 -14.53 2.98 -21.84
C ALA A 129 -15.73 3.94 -21.89
N GLY A 130 -16.28 4.32 -20.72
CA GLY A 130 -17.39 5.27 -20.60
C GLY A 130 -17.08 6.66 -21.12
N HIS A 131 -15.80 7.04 -21.18
CA HIS A 131 -15.34 8.31 -21.76
C HIS A 131 -14.83 8.17 -23.20
N GLN A 132 -14.96 6.99 -23.82
CA GLN A 132 -14.39 6.67 -25.15
C GLN A 132 -12.90 7.04 -25.23
N ALA A 133 -12.16 6.86 -24.14
CA ALA A 133 -10.78 7.29 -23.99
C ALA A 133 -9.78 6.14 -24.20
N ILE A 134 -8.49 6.48 -24.34
CA ILE A 134 -7.35 5.56 -24.25
C ILE A 134 -6.50 5.99 -23.06
N HIS A 135 -6.11 5.03 -22.22
CA HIS A 135 -5.21 5.24 -21.10
C HIS A 135 -3.87 4.52 -21.35
N CYS A 136 -2.75 5.24 -21.26
CA CYS A 136 -1.42 4.68 -21.49
C CYS A 136 -0.40 5.31 -20.53
N SER A 137 0.70 4.60 -20.28
CA SER A 137 1.70 4.99 -19.28
C SER A 137 3.10 4.74 -19.83
N ARG A 138 3.88 5.80 -20.01
CA ARG A 138 5.27 5.68 -20.45
C ARG A 138 6.10 4.90 -19.42
N ILE A 139 6.72 3.80 -19.85
CA ILE A 139 7.57 2.95 -18.99
C ILE A 139 9.03 3.38 -19.08
N ASN A 140 9.51 3.69 -20.28
CA ASN A 140 10.84 4.24 -20.54
C ASN A 140 10.81 5.13 -21.80
N GLN A 141 11.95 5.52 -22.34
CA GLN A 141 11.99 6.42 -23.50
C GLN A 141 11.36 5.81 -24.76
N ASP A 142 11.34 4.47 -24.86
CA ASP A 142 10.97 3.74 -26.08
C ASP A 142 9.66 2.95 -25.93
N VAL A 143 9.08 2.86 -24.73
CA VAL A 143 7.89 2.05 -24.41
C VAL A 143 6.80 2.90 -23.75
N ILE A 144 5.61 2.88 -24.36
CA ILE A 144 4.35 3.48 -23.90
C ILE A 144 3.37 2.39 -23.46
#